data_AF-A0A924YWH4-F1
#
_entry.id   AF-A0A924YWH4-F1
#
_cell.length_a   1.000
_cell.length_b   1.000
_cell.length_c   1.000
_cell.angle_alpha   90.00
_cell.angle_beta   90.00
_cell.angle_gamma   90.00
#
_symmetry.space_group_name_H-M   'P 1'
#
loop_
_entity.id
_entity.type
_entity.pdbx_description
1 polymer ?
#
loop_
_entity_poly.entity_id
_entity_poly.type
_entity_poly.pdbx_seq_one_letter_code
_entity_poly.pdbx_strand_id
1 'polypeptide(L)'
;MTIVDHVSATTTFGLMDIDAVQKALNRSRASVYRYANTDPHTTNLPYEPKRLNPEMRSSPAEVLLFHPNEVARFAKNVLRIKQVTIEIQEPQPNATQDLLQAILVELQSIHQTLKARS
;
A
#
# COMPACT_ATOMS: atom_id res chain seq x y z
N MET A 1 20.85 26.27 2.15
CA MET A 1 21.32 24.87 2.18
C MET A 1 20.22 24.07 2.84
N THR A 2 19.26 23.61 2.04
CA THR A 2 18.07 22.92 2.54
C THR A 2 18.42 21.46 2.72
N ILE A 3 18.43 21.00 3.96
CA ILE A 3 18.60 19.59 4.29
C ILE A 3 17.29 18.89 3.90
N VAL A 4 17.33 18.15 2.79
CA VAL A 4 16.30 17.19 2.41
C VAL A 4 16.54 15.92 3.20
N ASP A 5 15.79 15.73 4.28
CA ASP A 5 15.78 14.49 5.04
C ASP A 5 15.20 13.37 4.19
N HIS A 6 16.08 12.51 3.68
CA HIS A 6 15.72 11.23 3.07
C HIS A 6 15.22 10.29 4.17
N VAL A 7 13.92 9.99 4.17
CA VAL A 7 13.36 8.92 5.00
C VAL A 7 13.44 7.62 4.21
N SER A 8 14.49 6.83 4.45
CA SER A 8 14.58 5.46 3.95
C SER A 8 13.56 4.58 4.66
N ALA A 9 12.57 4.10 3.91
CA ALA A 9 11.63 3.09 4.36
C ALA A 9 12.37 1.77 4.56
N THR A 10 12.50 1.32 5.82
CA THR A 10 13.05 0.01 6.14
C THR A 10 11.99 -0.81 6.85
N THR A 11 11.27 -1.67 6.14
CA THR A 11 10.71 -2.94 6.65
C THR A 11 10.05 -3.75 5.52
N THR A 12 10.46 -5.01 5.45
CA THR A 12 10.14 -6.24 4.67
C THR A 12 9.15 -6.22 3.48
N PHE A 13 8.19 -5.30 3.37
CA PHE A 13 7.24 -5.17 2.25
C PHE A 13 6.91 -3.72 1.83
N GLY A 14 7.65 -2.72 2.32
CA GLY A 14 7.38 -1.31 2.00
C GLY A 14 6.14 -0.74 2.70
N LEU A 15 5.67 -1.41 3.77
CA LEU A 15 4.57 -0.91 4.61
C LEU A 15 5.01 0.32 5.41
N MET A 16 4.06 1.21 5.68
CA MET A 16 4.26 2.45 6.42
C MET A 16 3.74 2.31 7.86
N ASP A 17 4.57 2.67 8.82
CA ASP A 17 4.14 2.86 10.20
C ASP A 17 3.41 4.21 10.38
N ILE A 18 2.92 4.44 11.60
CA ILE A 18 2.20 5.68 11.94
C ILE A 18 3.07 6.93 11.70
N ASP A 19 4.38 6.87 11.99
CA ASP A 19 5.26 8.04 11.89
C ASP A 19 5.54 8.39 10.42
N ALA A 20 5.71 7.39 9.55
CA ALA A 20 5.79 7.57 8.11
C ALA A 20 4.49 8.14 7.53
N VAL A 21 3.33 7.65 7.99
CA VAL A 21 2.01 8.17 7.58
C VAL A 21 1.80 9.62 8.02
N GLN A 22 2.22 9.99 9.24
CA GLN A 22 2.15 11.37 9.72
C GLN A 22 2.89 12.33 8.79
N LYS A 23 4.12 11.96 8.41
CA LYS A 23 4.95 12.74 7.49
C LYS A 23 4.29 12.84 6.11
N ALA A 24 3.83 11.71 5.55
CA ALA A 24 3.21 11.67 4.22
C ALA A 24 1.90 12.48 4.14
N LEU A 25 1.06 12.42 5.17
CA LEU A 25 -0.22 13.15 5.19
C LEU A 25 -0.07 14.59 5.70
N ASN A 26 1.10 14.97 6.23
CA ASN A 26 1.32 16.22 6.96
C ASN A 26 0.25 16.44 8.05
N ARG A 27 0.04 15.42 8.89
CA ARG A 27 -0.97 15.41 9.96
C ARG A 27 -0.39 14.87 11.26
N SER A 28 -0.96 15.31 12.38
CA SER A 28 -0.56 14.83 13.70
C SER A 28 -0.91 13.36 13.90
N ARG A 29 -0.17 12.68 14.79
CA ARG A 29 -0.42 11.28 15.19
C ARG A 29 -1.87 11.02 15.58
N ALA A 30 -2.43 11.92 16.40
CA ALA A 30 -3.82 11.85 16.83
C ALA A 30 -4.80 11.93 15.65
N SER A 31 -4.50 12.74 14.63
CA SER A 31 -5.32 12.81 13.41
C SER A 31 -5.26 11.50 12.63
N VAL A 32 -4.07 10.88 12.51
CA VAL A 32 -3.91 9.58 11.86
C VAL A 32 -4.78 8.52 12.55
N TYR A 33 -4.74 8.42 13.89
CA TYR A 33 -5.61 7.49 14.62
C TYR A 33 -7.10 7.75 14.44
N ARG A 34 -7.52 9.03 14.33
CA ARG A 34 -8.92 9.38 14.05
C ARG A 34 -9.35 8.95 12.66
N TYR A 35 -8.46 9.06 11.68
CA TYR A 35 -8.73 8.64 10.30
C TYR A 35 -8.66 7.12 10.12
N ALA A 36 -7.83 6.44 10.90
CA ALA A 36 -7.64 5.00 10.82
C ALA A 36 -8.98 4.26 10.98
N ASN A 37 -9.21 3.28 10.12
CA ASN A 37 -10.35 2.39 10.20
C ASN A 37 -10.10 1.31 11.26
N THR A 38 -10.26 1.68 12.53
CA THR A 38 -10.05 0.79 13.67
C THR A 38 -11.25 0.84 14.62
N ASP A 39 -11.42 -0.25 15.36
CA ASP A 39 -12.41 -0.40 16.43
C ASP A 39 -11.76 -1.11 17.64
N PRO A 40 -12.09 -0.75 18.89
CA PRO A 40 -11.51 -1.39 20.07
C PRO A 40 -11.89 -2.86 20.26
N HIS A 41 -13.02 -3.29 19.70
CA HIS A 41 -13.55 -4.64 19.88
C HIS A 41 -13.29 -5.54 18.66
N THR A 42 -12.97 -4.94 17.51
CA THR A 42 -12.80 -5.65 16.24
C THR A 42 -11.44 -5.37 15.63
N THR A 43 -10.59 -6.40 15.53
CA THR A 43 -9.20 -6.28 15.05
C THR A 43 -9.11 -5.77 13.61
N ASN A 44 -9.93 -6.34 12.72
CA ASN A 44 -9.93 -6.07 11.28
C ASN A 44 -11.35 -5.70 10.84
N LEU A 45 -11.58 -4.43 10.55
CA LEU A 45 -12.84 -3.96 10.02
C LEU A 45 -12.91 -4.17 8.50
N PRO A 46 -14.12 -4.28 7.92
CA PRO A 46 -14.31 -4.21 6.48
C PRO A 46 -13.77 -2.89 5.92
N TYR A 47 -13.39 -2.92 4.64
CA TYR A 47 -12.89 -1.75 3.92
C TYR A 47 -13.89 -0.58 3.96
N GLU A 48 -13.42 0.60 4.35
CA GLU A 48 -14.21 1.83 4.37
C GLU A 48 -13.57 2.92 3.48
N PRO A 49 -14.22 3.36 2.39
CA PRO A 49 -13.64 4.32 1.45
C PRO A 49 -13.33 5.69 2.06
N LYS A 50 -14.02 6.09 3.13
CA LYS A 50 -13.84 7.40 3.77
C LYS A 50 -12.82 7.40 4.91
N ARG A 51 -12.25 6.24 5.24
CA ARG A 51 -11.27 6.07 6.32
C ARG A 51 -9.93 5.58 5.76
N LEU A 52 -8.89 5.66 6.56
CA LEU A 52 -7.56 5.13 6.26
C LEU A 52 -7.51 3.68 6.73
N ASN A 53 -7.48 2.72 5.80
CA ASN A 53 -7.59 1.31 6.14
C ASN A 53 -6.20 0.74 6.51
N PRO A 54 -6.01 0.20 7.73
CA PRO A 54 -4.76 -0.46 8.10
C PRO A 54 -4.63 -1.82 7.40
N GLU A 55 -3.41 -2.33 7.36
CA GLU A 55 -3.15 -3.69 6.94
C GLU A 55 -3.75 -4.71 7.91
N MET A 56 -4.07 -5.90 7.38
CA MET A 56 -4.62 -7.00 8.17
C MET A 56 -3.68 -7.38 9.32
N ARG A 57 -4.23 -7.40 10.53
CA ARG A 57 -3.51 -7.81 11.74
C ARG A 57 -4.00 -9.17 12.24
N SER A 58 -3.09 -9.98 12.73
CA SER A 58 -3.44 -11.28 13.35
C SER A 58 -3.87 -11.11 14.79
N SER A 59 -3.46 -10.01 15.44
CA SER A 59 -3.75 -9.72 16.85
C SER A 59 -4.03 -8.22 17.08
N PRO A 60 -4.90 -7.85 18.04
CA PRO A 60 -5.09 -6.45 18.44
C PRO A 60 -3.81 -5.77 18.94
N ALA A 61 -2.85 -6.54 19.45
CA ALA A 61 -1.59 -6.03 20.00
C ALA A 61 -0.57 -5.62 18.93
N GLU A 62 -0.77 -6.07 17.69
CA GLU A 62 0.11 -5.70 16.58
C GLU A 62 -0.04 -4.21 16.24
N VAL A 63 1.09 -3.59 15.87
CA VAL A 63 1.13 -2.20 15.46
C VAL A 63 0.33 -1.98 14.18
N LEU A 64 -0.25 -0.78 14.03
CA LEU A 64 -0.93 -0.41 12.80
C LEU A 64 0.10 -0.11 11.71
N LEU A 65 0.00 -0.84 10.62
CA LEU A 65 0.76 -0.62 9.39
C LEU A 65 -0.19 -0.27 8.26
N PHE A 66 0.30 0.46 7.25
CA PHE A 66 -0.50 0.93 6.13
C PHE A 66 0.25 0.74 4.82
N HIS A 67 -0.48 0.36 3.76
CA HIS A 67 0.09 0.33 2.42
C HIS A 67 0.30 1.76 1.88
N PRO A 68 1.44 2.07 1.24
CA PRO A 68 1.67 3.37 0.61
C PRO A 68 0.56 3.77 -0.37
N ASN A 69 0.03 2.80 -1.12
CA ASN A 69 -1.08 3.01 -2.05
C ASN A 69 -2.38 3.45 -1.35
N GLU A 70 -2.65 2.89 -0.17
CA GLU A 70 -3.83 3.24 0.62
C GLU A 70 -3.67 4.65 1.23
N VAL A 71 -2.47 4.99 1.69
CA VAL A 71 -2.13 6.34 2.17
C VAL A 71 -2.28 7.37 1.03
N ALA A 72 -1.79 7.05 -0.17
CA ALA A 72 -1.94 7.87 -1.38
C ALA A 72 -3.42 8.10 -1.74
N ARG A 73 -4.20 7.02 -1.76
CA ARG A 73 -5.64 7.06 -2.02
C ARG A 73 -6.34 7.95 -1.01
N PHE A 74 -6.09 7.74 0.28
CA PHE A 74 -6.73 8.49 1.36
C PHE A 74 -6.40 9.99 1.25
N ALA A 75 -5.14 10.33 1.01
CA ALA A 75 -4.72 11.72 0.88
C ALA A 75 -5.39 12.43 -0.30
N LYS A 76 -5.48 11.75 -1.45
CA LYS A 76 -6.10 12.28 -2.67
C LYS A 76 -7.63 12.37 -2.55
N ASN A 77 -8.27 11.27 -2.17
CA ASN A 77 -9.72 11.10 -2.28
C ASN A 77 -10.48 11.64 -1.05
N VAL A 78 -9.88 11.55 0.14
CA VAL A 78 -10.53 11.97 1.39
C VAL A 78 -10.02 13.33 1.85
N LEU A 79 -8.71 13.50 1.98
CA LEU A 79 -8.14 14.77 2.47
C LEU A 79 -8.02 15.85 1.39
N ARG A 80 -8.18 15.50 0.11
CA ARG A 80 -8.06 16.41 -1.06
C ARG A 80 -6.72 17.15 -1.08
N ILE A 81 -5.65 16.51 -0.62
CA ILE A 81 -4.30 17.09 -0.64
C ILE A 81 -3.78 17.03 -2.08
N LYS A 82 -3.53 18.20 -2.68
CA LYS A 82 -3.22 18.35 -4.12
C LYS A 82 -1.81 17.88 -4.51
N GLN A 83 -0.87 17.83 -3.57
CA GLN A 83 0.50 17.35 -3.79
C GLN A 83 0.89 16.43 -2.63
N VAL A 84 0.86 15.12 -2.87
CA VAL A 84 1.52 14.15 -2.00
C VAL A 84 2.54 13.44 -2.87
N THR A 85 3.81 13.80 -2.72
CA THR A 85 4.91 13.10 -3.39
C THR A 85 5.18 11.83 -2.59
N ILE A 86 4.48 10.74 -2.93
CA ILE A 86 4.79 9.40 -2.42
C ILE A 86 5.69 8.79 -3.49
N GLU A 87 6.99 8.76 -3.23
CA GLU A 87 7.93 8.02 -4.05
C GLU A 87 7.67 6.54 -3.84
N ILE A 88 6.86 5.97 -4.72
CA ILE A 88 6.69 4.52 -4.81
C ILE A 88 7.97 4.02 -5.48
N GLN A 89 8.88 3.45 -4.70
CA GLN A 89 9.89 2.59 -5.27
C GLN A 89 9.15 1.41 -5.89
N GLU A 90 9.14 1.33 -7.22
CA GLU A 90 8.67 0.13 -7.89
C GLU A 90 9.45 -1.05 -7.31
N PRO A 91 8.75 -2.10 -6.81
CA PRO A 91 9.44 -3.29 -6.36
C PRO A 91 10.29 -3.77 -7.55
N GLN A 92 11.59 -3.93 -7.32
CA GLN A 92 12.48 -4.50 -8.32
C GLN A 92 11.87 -5.81 -8.82
N PRO A 93 11.95 -6.11 -10.14
CA PRO A 93 11.42 -7.35 -10.68
C PRO A 93 11.89 -8.53 -9.84
N ASN A 94 10.94 -9.19 -9.19
CA ASN A 94 11.23 -10.34 -8.36
C ASN A 94 10.99 -11.61 -9.16
N ALA A 95 11.59 -12.72 -8.73
CA ALA A 95 11.45 -14.02 -9.39
C ALA A 95 9.98 -14.42 -9.65
N THR A 96 9.04 -13.89 -8.86
CA THR A 96 7.60 -14.07 -9.06
C THR A 96 7.10 -13.39 -10.32
N GLN A 97 7.51 -12.15 -10.63
CA GLN A 97 7.13 -11.48 -11.88
C GLN A 97 7.68 -12.21 -13.10
N ASP A 98 8.92 -12.67 -13.04
CA ASP A 98 9.53 -13.47 -14.12
C ASP A 98 8.74 -14.77 -14.35
N LEU A 99 8.38 -15.45 -13.26
CA LEU A 99 7.57 -16.66 -13.32
C LEU A 99 6.17 -16.39 -13.89
N LEU A 100 5.49 -15.32 -13.45
CA LEU A 100 4.18 -14.94 -13.97
C LEU A 100 4.24 -14.58 -15.46
N GLN A 101 5.31 -13.93 -15.91
CA GLN A 101 5.53 -13.62 -17.31
C GLN A 101 5.76 -14.90 -18.14
N ALA A 102 6.54 -15.85 -17.62
CA ALA A 102 6.75 -17.15 -18.27
C ALA A 102 5.44 -17.94 -18.40
N ILE A 103 4.63 -17.98 -17.35
CA ILE A 103 3.30 -18.62 -17.36
C ILE A 103 2.40 -17.95 -18.40
N LEU A 104 2.38 -16.61 -18.46
CA LEU A 104 1.54 -15.88 -19.42
C LEU A 104 1.94 -16.21 -20.86
N VAL A 105 3.23 -16.28 -21.17
CA VAL A 105 3.74 -16.63 -22.50
C VAL A 105 3.31 -18.04 -22.90
N GLU A 106 3.42 -19.01 -21.98
CA GLU A 106 3.01 -20.39 -22.26
C GLU A 106 1.49 -20.50 -22.50
N LEU A 107 0.67 -19.83 -21.68
CA LEU A 107 -0.78 -19.79 -21.86
C LEU A 107 -1.19 -19.15 -23.20
N GLN A 108 -0.52 -18.06 -23.60
CA GLN A 108 -0.77 -17.42 -24.91
C GLN A 108 -0.41 -18.35 -26.07
N SER A 109 0.71 -19.08 -25.98
CA SER A 109 1.14 -20.06 -26.98
C SER A 109 0.14 -21.22 -27.13
N ILE A 110 -0.31 -21.78 -26.01
CA ILE A 110 -1.35 -22.81 -25.98
C ILE A 110 -2.64 -22.28 -26.61
N HIS A 111 -3.08 -21.08 -26.23
CA HIS A 111 -4.30 -20.46 -26.77
C HIS A 111 -4.21 -20.25 -28.29
N GLN A 112 -3.08 -19.79 -28.81
CA GLN A 112 -2.85 -19.63 -30.26
C GLN A 112 -2.90 -20.98 -30.98
N THR A 113 -2.29 -22.02 -30.43
CA THR A 113 -2.27 -23.37 -31.02
C THR A 113 -3.67 -23.98 -31.08
N LEU A 114 -4.47 -23.79 -30.04
CA LEU A 114 -5.87 -24.23 -30.00
C LEU A 114 -6.72 -23.47 -31.02
N LYS A 115 -6.55 -22.15 -31.11
CA LYS A 115 -7.27 -21.31 -32.07
C LYS A 115 -6.90 -21.58 -33.52
N ALA A 116 -5.66 -22.02 -33.79
CA ALA A 116 -5.22 -22.41 -35.13
C ALA A 116 -5.74 -23.79 -35.56
N ARG A 117 -6.20 -24.60 -34.60
CA ARG A 117 -6.76 -25.95 -34.83
C ARG A 117 -8.29 -25.98 -34.96
N SER A 118 -8.97 -24.90 -34.57
CA SER A 118 -10.41 -24.69 -34.78
C SER A 118 -10.66 -24.02 -36.12
#